data_AF-A0A369T396-F1
#
_entry.id   AF-A0A369T396-F1
#
_cell.length_a   1.000
_cell.length_b   1.000
_cell.length_c   1.000
_cell.angle_alpha   90.00
_cell.angle_beta   90.00
_cell.angle_gamma   90.00
#
_symmetry.space_group_name_H-M   'P 1'
#
loop_
_entity.id
_entity.type
_entity.pdbx_description
1 polymer ?
#
loop_
_entity_poly.entity_id
_entity_poly.type
_entity_poly.pdbx_seq_one_letter_code
_entity_poly.pdbx_strand_id
1 'polypeptide(L)'
;MAPLTMERPLVVTEDLSKEFLRLGGDGIKKCYQCGTCTAICPNSEIQTVRVRKLIKKIQLGMRHSVLGDPTPWTCYFCGDCNATCPKEATPGYIMDSARKYQVIHYSPFKIGKIFYERFSASIVSVVMILVGILGIFLWSDGLSRLDLTRVDINTLISSEVIHEIGLWLLAYVILVSLINILTMYRYARATMGYGKSARLSAWIRELIDVVLKEGLFQLRLRCQKGLNNRYLAHLSIFWGFVLTFAATGVHFMWLTLYPGAPEPFIVTNTARILGIAGGLLLMYGSIYYIIHRSRKDAVYAERTYLPDWWLLSLIFVIGLSGFLITTAIYANIPMMAYTSYGVHLVAVFILIVSAPFSKLAHLIYRPLALWFAKVWEGGV
;
A
#
# COMPACT_ATOMS: atom_id res chain seq x y z
N MET A 1 0.71 37.45 -33.32
CA MET A 1 -0.27 36.75 -32.46
C MET A 1 -0.90 35.64 -33.28
N ALA A 2 -0.47 34.40 -33.09
CA ALA A 2 -1.12 33.23 -33.68
C ALA A 2 -2.09 32.65 -32.63
N PRO A 3 -3.35 32.34 -33.00
CA PRO A 3 -4.33 31.85 -32.05
C PRO A 3 -4.00 30.42 -31.64
N LEU A 4 -3.95 30.19 -30.32
CA LEU A 4 -3.83 28.86 -29.73
C LEU A 4 -5.13 28.09 -29.99
N THR A 5 -5.09 27.12 -30.90
CA THR A 5 -6.12 26.09 -31.02
C THR A 5 -6.03 25.17 -29.80
N MET A 6 -6.84 25.45 -28.78
CA MET A 6 -7.26 24.43 -27.82
C MET A 6 -8.30 23.56 -28.49
N GLU A 7 -8.05 22.26 -28.62
CA GLU A 7 -9.11 21.24 -28.61
C GLU A 7 -8.48 19.84 -28.48
N ARG A 8 -8.13 19.46 -27.25
CA ARG A 8 -8.34 18.07 -26.86
C ARG A 8 -9.74 18.05 -26.25
N PRO A 9 -10.76 17.45 -26.89
CA PRO A 9 -12.10 17.47 -26.36
C PRO A 9 -12.10 16.85 -24.96
N LEU A 10 -12.63 17.59 -23.99
CA LEU A 10 -12.98 17.04 -22.68
C LEU A 10 -14.06 15.99 -22.92
N VAL A 11 -13.66 14.72 -23.01
CA VAL A 11 -14.60 13.62 -23.16
C VAL A 11 -15.37 13.48 -21.85
N VAL A 12 -16.50 14.19 -21.73
CA VAL A 12 -17.47 14.05 -20.65
C VAL A 12 -18.19 12.73 -20.86
N THR A 13 -17.70 11.66 -20.24
CA THR A 13 -18.42 10.39 -20.24
C THR A 13 -19.32 10.31 -19.01
N GLU A 14 -20.62 10.06 -19.21
CA GLU A 14 -21.59 9.77 -18.13
C GLU A 14 -21.17 8.62 -17.20
N ASP A 15 -20.21 7.79 -17.62
CA ASP A 15 -19.81 6.56 -16.96
C ASP A 15 -18.89 6.75 -15.73
N LEU A 16 -18.15 7.87 -15.62
CA LEU A 16 -17.17 8.01 -14.53
C LEU A 16 -17.82 8.01 -13.14
N SER A 17 -18.98 8.63 -12.99
CA SER A 17 -19.71 8.60 -11.72
C SER A 17 -20.17 7.18 -11.38
N LYS A 18 -20.55 6.35 -12.35
CA LYS A 18 -20.95 4.95 -12.13
C LYS A 18 -19.76 4.12 -11.64
N GLU A 19 -18.58 4.36 -12.18
CA GLU A 19 -17.35 3.69 -11.75
C GLU A 19 -17.00 4.04 -10.30
N PHE A 20 -17.13 5.31 -9.91
CA PHE A 20 -16.93 5.73 -8.52
C PHE A 20 -17.97 5.13 -7.55
N LEU A 21 -19.24 5.00 -7.97
CA LEU A 21 -20.25 4.29 -7.18
C LEU A 21 -19.82 2.84 -6.90
N ARG A 22 -19.28 2.12 -7.90
CA ARG A 22 -18.79 0.74 -7.74
C ARG A 22 -17.59 0.63 -6.79
N LEU A 23 -16.75 1.67 -6.72
CA LEU A 23 -15.56 1.70 -5.85
C LEU A 23 -15.84 2.14 -4.40
N GLY A 24 -17.11 2.46 -4.08
CA GLY A 24 -17.57 2.85 -2.75
C GLY A 24 -17.83 4.34 -2.56
N GLY A 25 -17.87 5.13 -3.65
CA GLY A 25 -18.14 6.57 -3.66
C GLY A 25 -19.61 6.90 -3.86
N ASP A 26 -20.50 6.22 -3.12
CA ASP A 26 -21.97 6.30 -3.21
C ASP A 26 -22.54 7.74 -3.12
N GLY A 27 -21.92 8.58 -2.29
CA GLY A 27 -22.36 9.96 -2.07
C GLY A 27 -22.09 10.93 -3.22
N ILE A 28 -21.42 10.51 -4.29
CA ILE A 28 -20.92 11.42 -5.33
C ILE A 28 -22.01 12.22 -6.04
N LYS A 29 -23.18 11.62 -6.27
CA LYS A 29 -24.33 12.28 -6.90
C LYS A 29 -25.06 13.22 -5.94
N LYS A 30 -24.88 13.08 -4.63
CA LYS A 30 -25.50 13.95 -3.60
C LYS A 30 -24.79 15.29 -3.46
N CYS A 31 -23.54 15.41 -3.91
CA CYS A 31 -22.73 16.61 -3.71
C CYS A 31 -23.23 17.77 -4.59
N TYR A 32 -23.67 18.85 -3.94
CA TYR A 32 -24.12 20.11 -4.54
C TYR A 32 -23.08 21.25 -4.45
N GLN A 33 -21.81 20.91 -4.15
CA GLN A 33 -20.68 21.84 -4.22
C GLN A 33 -20.65 22.99 -3.19
N CYS A 34 -21.19 22.81 -1.98
CA CYS A 34 -21.15 23.85 -0.93
C CYS A 34 -19.76 24.21 -0.39
N GLY A 35 -18.79 23.29 -0.42
CA GLY A 35 -17.41 23.55 0.00
C GLY A 35 -17.09 23.30 1.48
N THR A 36 -18.05 22.91 2.31
CA THR A 36 -17.83 22.55 3.73
C THR A 36 -16.68 21.56 3.93
N CYS A 37 -16.62 20.52 3.09
CA CYS A 37 -15.56 19.51 3.14
C CYS A 37 -14.15 20.06 2.88
N THR A 38 -14.04 21.14 2.11
CA THR A 38 -12.76 21.81 1.85
C THR A 38 -12.41 22.73 3.00
N ALA A 39 -13.38 23.48 3.53
CA ALA A 39 -13.17 24.39 4.66
C ALA A 39 -12.77 23.67 5.96
N ILE A 40 -13.35 22.50 6.24
CA ILE A 40 -13.04 21.74 7.47
C ILE A 40 -11.77 20.89 7.36
N CYS A 41 -11.22 20.71 6.16
CA CYS A 41 -10.10 19.81 5.96
C CYS A 41 -8.82 20.43 6.54
N PRO A 42 -8.11 19.75 7.47
CA PRO A 42 -6.85 20.25 8.00
C PRO A 42 -5.74 20.30 6.95
N ASN A 43 -5.94 19.64 5.80
CA ASN A 43 -5.00 19.67 4.68
C ASN A 43 -5.36 20.76 3.66
N SER A 44 -6.37 21.59 3.90
CA SER A 44 -6.82 22.63 2.95
C SER A 44 -5.85 23.80 2.81
N GLU A 45 -4.93 23.96 3.76
CA GLU A 45 -3.81 24.91 3.67
C GLU A 45 -2.85 24.57 2.52
N ILE A 46 -2.79 23.29 2.13
CA ILE A 46 -2.07 22.86 0.95
C ILE A 46 -2.87 23.34 -0.27
N GLN A 47 -2.33 24.29 -1.02
CA GLN A 47 -3.02 24.92 -2.17
C GLN A 47 -3.56 23.91 -3.19
N THR A 48 -2.94 22.73 -3.27
CA THR A 48 -3.27 21.65 -4.20
C THR A 48 -4.49 20.83 -3.78
N VAL A 49 -4.82 20.82 -2.47
CA VAL A 49 -5.91 20.00 -1.90
C VAL A 49 -7.24 20.68 -2.11
N ARG A 50 -8.05 20.12 -3.00
CA ARG A 50 -9.34 20.71 -3.36
C ARG A 50 -10.40 19.62 -3.44
N VAL A 51 -10.79 19.07 -2.29
CA VAL A 51 -11.80 17.99 -2.16
C VAL A 51 -13.05 18.30 -2.97
N ARG A 52 -13.59 19.52 -2.83
CA ARG A 52 -14.75 19.96 -3.61
C ARG A 52 -14.49 19.93 -5.12
N LYS A 53 -13.36 20.49 -5.59
CA LYS A 53 -13.03 20.53 -7.02
C LYS A 53 -12.83 19.13 -7.59
N LEU A 54 -12.18 18.22 -6.85
CA LEU A 54 -12.04 16.83 -7.27
C LEU A 54 -13.41 16.17 -7.44
N ILE A 55 -14.32 16.30 -6.47
CA ILE A 55 -15.69 15.77 -6.59
C ILE A 55 -16.36 16.35 -7.85
N LYS A 56 -16.22 17.65 -8.12
CA LYS A 56 -16.77 18.25 -9.34
C LYS A 56 -16.16 17.68 -10.62
N LYS A 57 -14.83 17.49 -10.67
CA LYS A 57 -14.13 16.85 -11.81
C LYS A 57 -14.69 15.46 -12.08
N ILE A 58 -14.97 14.69 -11.03
CA ILE A 58 -15.55 13.35 -11.16
C ILE A 58 -17.00 13.43 -11.69
N GLN A 59 -17.83 14.33 -11.14
CA GLN A 59 -19.20 14.57 -11.61
C GLN A 59 -19.23 15.00 -13.09
N LEU A 60 -18.23 15.75 -13.54
CA LEU A 60 -18.07 16.20 -14.93
C LEU A 60 -17.39 15.17 -15.84
N GLY A 61 -17.08 13.96 -15.36
CA GLY A 61 -16.46 12.93 -16.20
C GLY A 61 -15.00 13.21 -16.58
N MET A 62 -14.30 14.12 -15.90
CA MET A 62 -12.94 14.56 -16.27
C MET A 62 -11.85 13.55 -15.88
N ARG A 63 -11.83 12.38 -16.53
CA ARG A 63 -10.96 11.24 -16.19
C ARG A 63 -9.48 11.61 -16.05
N HIS A 64 -8.90 12.27 -17.06
CA HIS A 64 -7.48 12.64 -17.05
C HIS A 64 -7.13 13.57 -15.88
N SER A 65 -8.01 14.54 -15.58
CA SER A 65 -7.81 15.47 -14.48
C SER A 65 -7.95 14.80 -13.12
N VAL A 66 -8.77 13.76 -12.99
CA VAL A 66 -8.87 12.93 -11.77
C VAL A 66 -7.62 12.07 -11.61
N LEU A 67 -7.10 11.49 -12.69
CA LEU A 67 -5.87 10.69 -12.67
C LEU A 67 -4.62 11.51 -12.35
N GLY A 68 -4.61 12.82 -12.60
CA GLY A 68 -3.48 13.68 -12.21
C GLY A 68 -3.68 14.44 -10.90
N ASP A 69 -4.81 14.27 -10.20
CA ASP A 69 -5.13 15.04 -9.00
C ASP A 69 -4.43 14.47 -7.75
N PRO A 70 -3.64 15.25 -7.00
CA PRO A 70 -2.95 14.77 -5.80
C PRO A 70 -3.87 14.69 -4.57
N THR A 71 -5.04 15.34 -4.59
CA THR A 71 -5.97 15.44 -3.45
C THR A 71 -6.29 14.09 -2.79
N PRO A 72 -6.54 12.98 -3.52
CA PRO A 72 -6.81 11.69 -2.89
C PRO A 72 -5.66 11.22 -2.01
N TRP A 73 -4.42 11.46 -2.43
CA TRP A 73 -3.22 10.98 -1.73
C TRP A 73 -2.83 11.83 -0.53
N THR A 74 -3.30 13.08 -0.44
CA THR A 74 -3.09 13.92 0.74
C THR A 74 -4.03 13.57 1.89
N CYS A 75 -5.21 13.01 1.59
CA CYS A 75 -6.21 12.65 2.57
C CYS A 75 -5.66 11.66 3.63
N TYR A 76 -6.04 11.79 4.90
CA TYR A 76 -5.76 10.76 5.91
C TYR A 76 -6.98 9.92 6.27
N PHE A 77 -8.12 10.21 5.63
CA PHE A 77 -9.40 9.60 5.97
C PHE A 77 -9.72 9.84 7.47
N CYS A 78 -9.62 11.10 7.93
CA CYS A 78 -9.96 11.47 9.32
C CYS A 78 -11.47 11.37 9.57
N GLY A 79 -12.28 11.77 8.58
CA GLY A 79 -13.73 11.64 8.62
C GLY A 79 -14.49 12.93 8.90
N ASP A 80 -13.83 14.02 9.28
CA ASP A 80 -14.50 15.31 9.60
C ASP A 80 -15.39 15.79 8.45
N CYS A 81 -14.90 15.68 7.21
CA CYS A 81 -15.66 16.03 6.02
C CYS A 81 -16.92 15.17 5.80
N ASN A 82 -16.97 13.93 6.31
CA ASN A 82 -18.19 13.11 6.29
C ASN A 82 -19.19 13.63 7.34
N ALA A 83 -18.72 13.85 8.57
CA ALA A 83 -19.56 14.28 9.68
C ALA A 83 -20.21 15.64 9.46
N THR A 84 -19.53 16.58 8.78
CA THR A 84 -20.04 17.94 8.54
C THR A 84 -20.78 18.08 7.20
N CYS A 85 -20.89 17.04 6.37
CA CYS A 85 -21.51 17.18 5.05
C CYS A 85 -23.04 17.33 5.14
N PRO A 86 -23.65 18.48 4.75
CA PRO A 86 -25.10 18.70 4.92
C PRO A 86 -25.97 17.87 3.95
N LYS A 87 -25.35 17.21 2.96
CA LYS A 87 -26.02 16.30 2.03
C LYS A 87 -25.62 14.84 2.24
N GLU A 88 -24.85 14.55 3.29
CA GLU A 88 -24.36 13.20 3.59
C GLU A 88 -23.72 12.53 2.36
N ALA A 89 -22.93 13.32 1.62
CA ALA A 89 -22.28 12.92 0.37
C ALA A 89 -20.96 12.18 0.62
N THR A 90 -20.65 11.84 1.87
CA THR A 90 -19.51 11.00 2.27
C THR A 90 -18.16 11.34 1.58
N PRO A 91 -17.67 12.60 1.61
CA PRO A 91 -16.49 13.02 0.84
C PRO A 91 -15.22 12.18 1.10
N GLY A 92 -15.01 11.69 2.33
CA GLY A 92 -13.91 10.80 2.67
C GLY A 92 -13.94 9.49 1.87
N TYR A 93 -15.11 8.88 1.72
CA TYR A 93 -15.29 7.67 0.91
C TYR A 93 -15.10 7.94 -0.59
N ILE A 94 -15.45 9.14 -1.07
CA ILE A 94 -15.14 9.58 -2.43
C ILE A 94 -13.61 9.70 -2.63
N MET A 95 -12.87 10.20 -1.63
CA MET A 95 -11.40 10.25 -1.71
C MET A 95 -10.77 8.85 -1.75
N ASP A 96 -11.25 7.91 -0.92
CA ASP A 96 -10.78 6.51 -0.97
C ASP A 96 -11.11 5.85 -2.33
N SER A 97 -12.29 6.11 -2.88
CA SER A 97 -12.67 5.65 -4.22
C SER A 97 -11.78 6.24 -5.31
N ALA A 98 -11.39 7.51 -5.19
CA ALA A 98 -10.46 8.16 -6.11
C ALA A 98 -9.07 7.50 -6.07
N ARG A 99 -8.59 7.07 -4.90
CA ARG A 99 -7.33 6.29 -4.79
C ARG A 99 -7.45 4.96 -5.52
N LYS A 100 -8.51 4.20 -5.26
CA LYS A 100 -8.74 2.91 -5.95
C LYS A 100 -8.77 3.10 -7.46
N TYR A 101 -9.51 4.11 -7.92
CA TYR A 101 -9.60 4.47 -9.34
C TYR A 101 -8.22 4.78 -9.93
N GLN A 102 -7.41 5.59 -9.24
CA GLN A 102 -6.04 5.92 -9.66
C GLN A 102 -5.13 4.68 -9.70
N VAL A 103 -5.12 3.85 -8.64
CA VAL A 103 -4.31 2.60 -8.60
C VAL A 103 -4.67 1.66 -9.76
N ILE A 104 -5.97 1.47 -10.02
CA ILE A 104 -6.45 0.63 -11.13
C ILE A 104 -5.97 1.18 -12.48
N HIS A 105 -6.03 2.49 -12.68
CA HIS A 105 -5.69 3.11 -13.97
C HIS A 105 -4.20 3.38 -14.17
N TYR A 106 -3.40 3.36 -13.11
CA TYR A 106 -1.95 3.35 -13.21
C TYR A 106 -1.42 1.95 -13.52
N SER A 107 -2.13 0.91 -13.07
CA SER A 107 -1.70 -0.48 -13.27
C SER A 107 -1.68 -0.89 -14.75
N PRO A 108 -0.63 -1.59 -15.22
CA PRO A 108 -0.58 -2.12 -16.57
C PRO A 108 -1.76 -3.06 -16.82
N PHE A 109 -2.34 -2.97 -18.02
CA PHE A 109 -3.54 -3.73 -18.43
C PHE A 109 -4.74 -3.63 -17.46
N LYS A 110 -4.75 -2.65 -16.55
CA LYS A 110 -5.76 -2.48 -15.49
C LYS A 110 -5.91 -3.71 -14.56
N ILE A 111 -4.83 -4.49 -14.38
CA ILE A 111 -4.81 -5.68 -13.50
C ILE A 111 -5.21 -5.32 -12.06
N GLY A 112 -4.94 -4.09 -11.62
CA GLY A 112 -5.34 -3.62 -10.29
C GLY A 112 -6.83 -3.75 -10.00
N LYS A 113 -7.69 -3.74 -11.04
CA LYS A 113 -9.15 -3.91 -10.91
C LYS A 113 -9.51 -5.20 -10.15
N ILE A 114 -8.74 -6.26 -10.38
CA ILE A 114 -8.94 -7.59 -9.79
C ILE A 114 -8.93 -7.54 -8.26
N PHE A 115 -8.10 -6.68 -7.67
CA PHE A 115 -7.91 -6.59 -6.22
C PHE A 115 -8.97 -5.72 -5.51
N TYR A 116 -9.81 -4.99 -6.26
CA TYR A 116 -10.82 -4.09 -5.69
C TYR A 116 -12.26 -4.55 -5.94
N GLU A 117 -12.50 -5.47 -6.88
CA GLU A 117 -13.80 -6.10 -7.09
C GLU A 117 -13.98 -7.32 -6.19
N ARG A 118 -15.14 -7.42 -5.52
CA ARG A 118 -15.40 -8.43 -4.47
C ARG A 118 -15.15 -9.87 -4.94
N PHE A 119 -15.69 -10.23 -6.09
CA PHE A 119 -15.65 -11.61 -6.61
C PHE A 119 -14.27 -11.99 -7.13
N SER A 120 -13.66 -11.12 -7.94
CA SER A 120 -12.31 -11.36 -8.48
C SER A 120 -11.24 -11.37 -7.40
N ALA A 121 -11.36 -10.50 -6.38
CA ALA A 121 -10.40 -10.46 -5.29
C ALA A 121 -10.36 -11.79 -4.55
N SER A 122 -11.52 -12.37 -4.21
CA SER A 122 -11.60 -13.69 -3.56
C SER A 122 -11.06 -14.83 -4.44
N ILE A 123 -11.34 -14.82 -5.73
CA ILE A 123 -10.82 -15.85 -6.64
C ILE A 123 -9.29 -15.76 -6.75
N VAL A 124 -8.76 -14.56 -7.00
CA VAL A 124 -7.31 -14.38 -7.16
C VAL A 124 -6.56 -14.67 -5.87
N SER A 125 -7.16 -14.38 -4.73
CA SER A 125 -6.68 -14.79 -3.43
C SER A 125 -6.50 -16.30 -3.30
N VAL A 126 -7.54 -17.08 -3.63
CA VAL A 126 -7.49 -18.55 -3.60
C VAL A 126 -6.48 -19.07 -4.61
N VAL A 127 -6.48 -18.54 -5.83
CA VAL A 127 -5.51 -18.94 -6.87
C VAL A 127 -4.07 -18.67 -6.43
N MET A 128 -3.76 -17.51 -5.85
CA MET A 128 -2.41 -17.22 -5.35
C MET A 128 -2.01 -18.14 -4.20
N ILE A 129 -2.95 -18.51 -3.32
CA ILE A 129 -2.69 -19.51 -2.27
C ILE A 129 -2.36 -20.87 -2.90
N LEU A 130 -3.18 -21.34 -3.85
CA LEU A 130 -2.96 -22.61 -4.53
C LEU A 130 -1.64 -22.62 -5.31
N VAL A 131 -1.30 -21.53 -5.99
CA VAL A 131 -0.01 -21.37 -6.69
C VAL A 131 1.15 -21.37 -5.70
N GLY A 132 1.03 -20.68 -4.57
CA GLY A 132 2.05 -20.69 -3.52
C GLY A 132 2.26 -22.09 -2.94
N ILE A 133 1.18 -22.80 -2.62
CA ILE A 133 1.23 -24.19 -2.13
C ILE A 133 1.83 -25.11 -3.19
N LEU A 134 1.37 -25.02 -4.44
CA LEU A 134 1.91 -25.78 -5.55
C LEU A 134 3.41 -25.51 -5.72
N GLY A 135 3.84 -24.26 -5.58
CA GLY A 135 5.25 -23.92 -5.62
C GLY A 135 6.05 -24.62 -4.53
N ILE A 136 5.55 -24.61 -3.28
CA ILE A 136 6.19 -25.38 -2.19
C ILE A 136 6.31 -26.87 -2.56
N PHE A 137 5.28 -27.45 -3.17
CA PHE A 137 5.32 -28.86 -3.59
C PHE A 137 6.28 -29.14 -4.76
N LEU A 138 6.35 -28.24 -5.75
CA LEU A 138 7.20 -28.42 -6.94
C LEU A 138 8.69 -28.20 -6.65
N TRP A 139 9.01 -27.32 -5.70
CA TRP A 139 10.39 -26.95 -5.37
C TRP A 139 10.88 -27.49 -4.02
N SER A 140 10.07 -28.26 -3.31
CA SER A 140 10.55 -29.07 -2.19
C SER A 140 11.14 -30.37 -2.71
N ASP A 141 12.17 -30.88 -2.04
CA ASP A 141 12.75 -32.21 -2.33
C ASP A 141 11.83 -33.38 -1.88
N GLY A 142 10.53 -33.12 -1.70
CA GLY A 142 9.52 -34.06 -1.25
C GLY A 142 9.33 -34.09 0.27
N LEU A 143 8.07 -34.24 0.70
CA LEU A 143 7.68 -34.34 2.12
C LEU A 143 8.36 -35.51 2.87
N SER A 144 8.88 -36.50 2.14
CA SER A 144 9.58 -37.66 2.70
C SER A 144 10.97 -37.34 3.26
N ARG A 145 11.54 -36.16 2.96
CA ARG A 145 12.85 -35.73 3.47
C ARG A 145 12.76 -34.83 4.70
N LEU A 146 11.56 -34.57 5.22
CA LEU A 146 11.39 -33.74 6.41
C LEU A 146 12.00 -34.42 7.63
N ASP A 147 12.90 -33.71 8.32
CA ASP A 147 13.42 -34.17 9.61
C ASP A 147 12.37 -33.90 10.70
N LEU A 148 11.79 -34.97 11.24
CA LEU A 148 10.81 -34.91 12.34
C LEU A 148 11.46 -35.08 13.72
N THR A 149 12.78 -35.23 13.78
CA THR A 149 13.55 -35.36 15.03
C THR A 149 14.14 -34.02 15.45
N ARG A 150 14.63 -33.25 14.49
CA ARG A 150 15.16 -31.90 14.71
C ARG A 150 14.59 -30.94 13.67
N VAL A 151 14.21 -29.75 14.13
CA VAL A 151 13.73 -28.69 13.24
C VAL A 151 14.87 -28.22 12.33
N ASP A 152 14.74 -28.48 11.03
CA ASP A 152 15.56 -27.87 9.99
C ASP A 152 14.67 -27.42 8.83
N ILE A 153 14.34 -26.12 8.81
CA ILE A 153 13.44 -25.51 7.82
C ILE A 153 13.96 -25.61 6.38
N ASN A 154 15.28 -25.80 6.18
CA ASN A 154 15.86 -25.95 4.85
C ASN A 154 15.49 -27.31 4.20
N THR A 155 15.07 -28.29 5.00
CA THR A 155 14.58 -29.58 4.49
C THR A 155 13.23 -29.47 3.79
N LEU A 156 12.44 -28.43 4.10
CA LEU A 156 11.18 -28.15 3.41
C LEU A 156 11.45 -27.48 2.05
N ILE A 157 12.18 -26.36 2.07
CA ILE A 157 12.63 -25.64 0.86
C ILE A 157 14.01 -25.06 1.18
N SER A 158 14.96 -25.26 0.28
CA SER A 158 16.31 -24.74 0.45
C SER A 158 16.34 -23.21 0.42
N SER A 159 17.26 -22.63 1.20
CA SER A 159 17.47 -21.18 1.24
C SER A 159 17.89 -20.61 -0.13
N GLU A 160 18.57 -21.39 -0.97
CA GLU A 160 18.96 -21.03 -2.33
C GLU A 160 17.74 -20.82 -3.24
N VAL A 161 16.79 -21.77 -3.23
CA VAL A 161 15.54 -21.65 -4.00
C VAL A 161 14.76 -20.41 -3.58
N ILE A 162 14.66 -20.14 -2.27
CA ILE A 162 13.96 -18.97 -1.75
C ILE A 162 14.66 -17.67 -2.15
N HIS A 163 15.99 -17.66 -2.14
CA HIS A 163 16.78 -16.51 -2.58
C HIS A 163 16.53 -16.21 -4.06
N GLU A 164 16.59 -17.22 -4.94
CA GLU A 164 16.33 -17.05 -6.37
C GLU A 164 14.90 -16.56 -6.65
N ILE A 165 13.88 -17.22 -6.09
CA ILE A 165 12.48 -16.80 -6.23
C ILE A 165 12.31 -15.37 -5.71
N GLY A 166 12.93 -15.05 -4.57
CA GLY A 166 12.91 -13.72 -3.98
C GLY A 166 13.46 -12.64 -4.90
N LEU A 167 14.57 -12.90 -5.62
CA LEU A 167 15.14 -11.97 -6.59
C LEU A 167 14.21 -11.74 -7.79
N TRP A 168 13.58 -12.79 -8.31
CA TRP A 168 12.59 -12.66 -9.40
C TRP A 168 11.37 -11.85 -8.96
N LEU A 169 10.86 -12.11 -7.75
CA LEU A 169 9.75 -11.34 -7.19
C LEU A 169 10.12 -9.87 -6.96
N LEU A 170 11.33 -9.59 -6.49
CA LEU A 170 11.84 -8.23 -6.32
C LEU A 170 11.92 -7.50 -7.67
N ALA A 171 12.48 -8.14 -8.70
CA ALA A 171 12.55 -7.59 -10.05
C ALA A 171 11.15 -7.27 -10.60
N TYR A 172 10.19 -8.17 -10.40
CA TYR A 172 8.78 -7.96 -10.75
C TYR A 172 8.19 -6.72 -10.05
N VAL A 173 8.36 -6.58 -8.73
CA VAL A 173 7.83 -5.43 -7.98
C VAL A 173 8.44 -4.13 -8.48
N ILE A 174 9.76 -4.10 -8.71
CA ILE A 174 10.46 -2.91 -9.22
C ILE A 174 9.93 -2.51 -10.59
N LEU A 175 9.82 -3.47 -11.52
CA LEU A 175 9.35 -3.21 -12.88
C LEU A 175 7.91 -2.67 -12.90
N VAL A 176 6.99 -3.34 -12.21
CA VAL A 176 5.58 -2.93 -12.16
C VAL A 176 5.44 -1.58 -11.46
N SER A 177 6.15 -1.37 -10.35
CA SER A 177 6.12 -0.09 -9.63
C SER A 177 6.66 1.04 -10.50
N LEU A 178 7.74 0.83 -11.25
CA LEU A 178 8.29 1.82 -12.16
C LEU A 178 7.28 2.21 -13.25
N ILE A 179 6.61 1.24 -13.88
CA ILE A 179 5.55 1.49 -14.88
C ILE A 179 4.42 2.33 -14.26
N ASN A 180 3.97 1.99 -13.06
CA ASN A 180 2.93 2.70 -12.34
C ASN A 180 3.35 4.14 -12.00
N ILE A 181 4.59 4.34 -11.53
CA ILE A 181 5.18 5.64 -11.21
C ILE A 181 5.26 6.53 -12.45
N LEU A 182 5.77 5.99 -13.57
CA LEU A 182 5.86 6.71 -14.83
C LEU A 182 4.47 7.11 -15.34
N THR A 183 3.48 6.22 -15.19
CA THR A 183 2.09 6.50 -15.57
C THR A 183 1.49 7.62 -14.72
N MET A 184 1.65 7.55 -13.39
CA MET A 184 1.24 8.61 -12.47
C MET A 184 1.92 9.94 -12.82
N TYR A 185 3.23 9.94 -13.06
CA TYR A 185 4.00 11.12 -13.43
C TYR A 185 3.44 11.77 -14.71
N ARG A 186 3.09 10.99 -15.73
CA ARG A 186 2.49 11.50 -16.98
C ARG A 186 1.17 12.23 -16.73
N TYR A 187 0.27 11.64 -15.93
CA TYR A 187 -1.01 12.28 -15.59
C TYR A 187 -0.83 13.51 -14.70
N ALA A 188 0.07 13.43 -13.72
CA ALA A 188 0.41 14.53 -12.82
C ALA A 188 1.02 15.70 -13.59
N ARG A 189 1.97 15.45 -14.51
CA ARG A 189 2.56 16.47 -15.39
C ARG A 189 1.52 17.15 -16.26
N ALA A 190 0.59 16.38 -16.85
CA ALA A 190 -0.47 16.94 -17.69
C ALA A 190 -1.49 17.78 -16.89
N THR A 191 -1.66 17.52 -15.59
CA THR A 191 -2.69 18.16 -14.76
C THR A 191 -2.14 19.34 -13.95
N MET A 192 -0.96 19.20 -13.36
CA MET A 192 -0.35 20.18 -12.43
C MET A 192 0.87 20.88 -13.06
N GLY A 193 1.65 20.15 -13.84
CA GLY A 193 2.95 20.58 -14.39
C GLY A 193 2.89 21.21 -15.79
N TYR A 194 1.70 21.43 -16.35
CA TYR A 194 1.56 21.99 -17.70
C TYR A 194 2.15 23.40 -17.76
N GLY A 195 3.10 23.61 -18.68
CA GLY A 195 3.79 24.90 -18.85
C GLY A 195 4.74 25.27 -17.71
N LYS A 196 5.01 24.36 -16.75
CA LYS A 196 5.87 24.62 -15.59
C LYS A 196 7.15 23.79 -15.65
N SER A 197 8.28 24.43 -15.41
CA SER A 197 9.57 23.78 -15.18
C SER A 197 10.07 24.10 -13.78
N ALA A 198 10.64 23.11 -13.08
CA ALA A 198 11.27 23.29 -11.78
C ALA A 198 12.76 22.94 -11.87
N ARG A 199 13.59 23.67 -11.11
CA ARG A 199 15.03 23.40 -11.01
C ARG A 199 15.29 22.05 -10.35
N LEU A 200 16.37 21.37 -10.73
CA LEU A 200 16.76 20.07 -10.15
C LEU A 200 16.91 20.13 -8.62
N SER A 201 17.43 21.24 -8.08
CA SER A 201 17.56 21.44 -6.64
C SER A 201 16.21 21.44 -5.90
N ALA A 202 15.14 21.94 -6.54
CA ALA A 202 13.81 21.87 -5.98
C ALA A 202 13.30 20.42 -5.94
N TRP A 203 13.45 19.67 -7.04
CA TRP A 203 13.10 18.24 -7.07
C TRP A 203 13.77 17.45 -5.94
N ILE A 204 15.08 17.63 -5.74
CA ILE A 204 15.83 16.90 -4.70
C ILE A 204 15.38 17.33 -3.30
N ARG A 205 15.32 18.63 -3.03
CA ARG A 205 14.95 19.16 -1.70
C ARG A 205 13.53 18.73 -1.30
N GLU A 206 12.57 18.88 -2.21
CA GLU A 206 11.18 18.50 -1.92
C GLU A 206 11.04 16.98 -1.75
N LEU A 207 11.85 16.17 -2.43
CA LEU A 207 11.85 14.72 -2.25
C LEU A 207 12.30 14.36 -0.84
N ILE A 208 13.43 14.90 -0.40
CA ILE A 208 13.98 14.67 0.94
C ILE A 208 12.96 15.09 2.01
N ASP A 209 12.36 16.27 1.85
CA ASP A 209 11.37 16.77 2.81
C ASP A 209 10.14 15.84 2.91
N VAL A 210 9.61 15.37 1.78
CA VAL A 210 8.46 14.46 1.77
C VAL A 210 8.83 13.09 2.33
N VAL A 211 9.96 12.51 1.94
CA VAL A 211 10.39 11.20 2.45
C VAL A 211 10.58 11.24 3.97
N LEU A 212 11.23 12.27 4.50
CA LEU A 212 11.45 12.40 5.94
C LEU A 212 10.14 12.67 6.68
N LYS A 213 9.42 13.74 6.34
CA LYS A 213 8.25 14.20 7.12
C LYS A 213 7.02 13.32 6.93
N GLU A 214 6.76 12.87 5.69
CA GLU A 214 5.54 12.16 5.33
C GLU A 214 5.77 10.65 5.20
N GLY A 215 6.95 10.22 4.73
CA GLY A 215 7.30 8.81 4.63
C GLY A 215 7.62 8.20 6.00
N LEU A 216 8.71 8.66 6.63
CA LEU A 216 9.25 8.06 7.86
C LEU A 216 8.46 8.42 9.12
N PHE A 217 8.11 9.69 9.28
CA PHE A 217 7.51 10.20 10.51
C PHE A 217 6.02 10.50 10.42
N GLN A 218 5.44 10.54 9.22
CA GLN A 218 4.01 10.79 8.98
C GLN A 218 3.45 11.94 9.82
N LEU A 219 4.21 13.03 9.96
CA LEU A 219 3.98 14.09 10.96
C LEU A 219 2.59 14.71 10.86
N ARG A 220 2.03 14.80 9.64
CA ARG A 220 0.72 15.39 9.44
C ARG A 220 -0.43 14.54 9.99
N LEU A 221 -0.27 13.21 10.08
CA LEU A 221 -1.24 12.35 10.79
C LEU A 221 -1.20 12.61 12.30
N ARG A 222 0.00 12.81 12.86
CA ARG A 222 0.22 13.09 14.28
C ARG A 222 -0.45 14.39 14.72
N CYS A 223 -0.43 15.41 13.86
CA CYS A 223 -0.98 16.73 14.18
C CYS A 223 -2.52 16.80 14.08
N GLN A 224 -3.20 15.74 13.63
CA GLN A 224 -4.66 15.72 13.58
C GLN A 224 -5.25 15.40 14.97
N LYS A 225 -6.09 16.32 15.47
CA LYS A 225 -6.76 16.18 16.76
C LYS A 225 -7.54 14.86 16.83
N GLY A 226 -7.39 14.15 17.95
CA GLY A 226 -8.12 12.89 18.20
C GLY A 226 -7.58 11.64 17.48
N LEU A 227 -6.46 11.73 16.74
CA LEU A 227 -5.92 10.61 15.97
C LEU A 227 -4.57 10.05 16.49
N ASN A 228 -4.13 10.41 17.69
CA ASN A 228 -2.84 9.98 18.25
C ASN A 228 -2.68 8.45 18.32
N ASN A 229 -3.69 7.72 18.78
CA ASN A 229 -3.62 6.25 18.87
C ASN A 229 -3.56 5.61 17.48
N ARG A 230 -4.31 6.17 16.52
CA ARG A 230 -4.28 5.73 15.12
C ARG A 230 -2.92 6.02 14.47
N TYR A 231 -2.33 7.16 14.78
CA TYR A 231 -0.98 7.53 14.35
C TYR A 231 0.05 6.50 14.83
N LEU A 232 0.07 6.20 16.13
CA LEU A 232 1.00 5.22 16.70
C LEU A 232 0.79 3.82 16.10
N ALA A 233 -0.46 3.38 15.96
CA ALA A 233 -0.76 2.09 15.33
C ALA A 233 -0.32 2.05 13.86
N HIS A 234 -0.56 3.09 13.08
CA HIS A 234 -0.11 3.13 11.69
C HIS A 234 1.42 3.18 11.57
N LEU A 235 2.07 3.99 12.40
CA LEU A 235 3.52 4.12 12.44
C LEU A 235 4.19 2.81 12.84
N SER A 236 3.58 2.05 13.75
CA SER A 236 4.04 0.71 14.12
C SER A 236 3.97 -0.28 12.95
N ILE A 237 2.89 -0.27 12.13
CA ILE A 237 2.83 -1.11 10.94
C ILE A 237 3.96 -0.73 9.96
N PHE A 238 4.15 0.57 9.73
CA PHE A 238 5.18 1.06 8.82
C PHE A 238 6.58 0.62 9.26
N TRP A 239 6.98 0.91 10.49
CA TRP A 239 8.30 0.51 10.99
C TRP A 239 8.42 -1.01 11.17
N GLY A 240 7.31 -1.68 11.45
CA GLY A 240 7.23 -3.13 11.43
C GLY A 240 7.64 -3.71 10.08
N PHE A 241 7.08 -3.19 8.99
CA PHE A 241 7.48 -3.56 7.62
C PHE A 241 8.93 -3.20 7.31
N VAL A 242 9.39 -2.01 7.71
CA VAL A 242 10.78 -1.58 7.45
C VAL A 242 11.77 -2.52 8.14
N LEU A 243 11.53 -2.88 9.41
CA LEU A 243 12.41 -3.76 10.17
C LEU A 243 12.37 -5.20 9.67
N THR A 244 11.20 -5.74 9.33
CA THR A 244 11.12 -7.11 8.76
C THR A 244 11.71 -7.17 7.36
N PHE A 245 11.52 -6.15 6.52
CA PHE A 245 12.20 -6.05 5.23
C PHE A 245 13.72 -5.94 5.40
N ALA A 246 14.19 -5.16 6.37
CA ALA A 246 15.63 -5.07 6.70
C ALA A 246 16.17 -6.41 7.20
N ALA A 247 15.42 -7.16 8.02
CA ALA A 247 15.81 -8.49 8.46
C ALA A 247 16.06 -9.44 7.28
N THR A 248 15.11 -9.51 6.33
CA THR A 248 15.27 -10.31 5.11
C THR A 248 16.42 -9.77 4.24
N GLY A 249 16.55 -8.45 4.13
CA GLY A 249 17.60 -7.79 3.35
C GLY A 249 19.01 -8.10 3.86
N VAL A 250 19.21 -8.15 5.17
CA VAL A 250 20.51 -8.52 5.78
C VAL A 250 20.93 -9.94 5.37
N HIS A 251 20.01 -10.90 5.43
CA HIS A 251 20.25 -12.28 5.02
C HIS A 251 20.50 -12.39 3.50
N PHE A 252 19.66 -11.75 2.68
CA PHE A 252 19.80 -11.74 1.22
C PHE A 252 21.11 -11.10 0.76
N MET A 253 21.50 -9.99 1.39
CA MET A 253 22.74 -9.29 1.08
C MET A 253 23.95 -10.16 1.40
N TRP A 254 23.93 -10.90 2.52
CA TRP A 254 25.00 -11.83 2.85
C TRP A 254 25.15 -12.92 1.79
N LEU A 255 24.06 -13.64 1.47
CA LEU A 255 24.07 -14.70 0.45
C LEU A 255 24.56 -14.21 -0.91
N THR A 256 24.22 -12.97 -1.27
CA THR A 256 24.61 -12.38 -2.56
C THR A 256 26.09 -11.96 -2.61
N LEU A 257 26.62 -11.42 -1.51
CA LEU A 257 28.01 -10.94 -1.45
C LEU A 257 29.02 -12.07 -1.18
N TYR A 258 28.62 -13.12 -0.47
CA TYR A 258 29.48 -14.22 -0.06
C TYR A 258 28.84 -15.58 -0.40
N PRO A 259 28.69 -15.92 -1.69
CA PRO A 259 28.07 -17.16 -2.11
C PRO A 259 28.84 -18.37 -1.57
N GLY A 260 28.13 -19.33 -0.97
CA GLY A 260 28.68 -20.55 -0.38
C GLY A 260 29.39 -20.37 0.97
N ALA A 261 29.54 -19.13 1.48
CA ALA A 261 30.12 -18.90 2.80
C ALA A 261 29.09 -19.16 3.91
N PRO A 262 29.48 -19.82 5.02
CA PRO A 262 28.59 -19.99 6.16
C PRO A 262 28.21 -18.62 6.72
N GLU A 263 26.93 -18.46 7.08
CA GLU A 263 26.44 -17.19 7.60
C GLU A 263 27.02 -16.91 9.01
N PRO A 264 27.67 -15.75 9.22
CA PRO A 264 28.21 -15.40 10.51
C PRO A 264 27.10 -15.16 11.53
N PHE A 265 27.37 -15.53 12.78
CA PHE A 265 26.47 -15.32 13.91
C PHE A 265 25.93 -13.87 14.02
N ILE A 266 26.75 -12.87 13.68
CA ILE A 266 26.33 -11.46 13.70
C ILE A 266 25.22 -11.18 12.68
N VAL A 267 25.30 -11.73 11.47
CA VAL A 267 24.30 -11.54 10.41
C VAL A 267 22.97 -12.18 10.83
N THR A 268 23.03 -13.44 11.29
CA THR A 268 21.84 -14.19 11.70
C THR A 268 21.13 -13.53 12.89
N ASN A 269 21.90 -13.06 13.88
CA ASN A 269 21.31 -12.39 15.04
C ASN A 269 20.78 -11.01 14.71
N THR A 270 21.48 -10.23 13.87
CA THR A 270 20.97 -8.94 13.41
C THR A 270 19.64 -9.13 12.67
N ALA A 271 19.57 -10.07 11.72
CA ALA A 271 18.33 -10.39 11.03
C ALA A 271 17.24 -10.83 12.01
N ARG A 272 17.55 -11.69 12.99
CA ARG A 272 16.59 -12.15 14.00
C ARG A 272 16.07 -11.03 14.89
N ILE A 273 16.93 -10.14 15.40
CA ILE A 273 16.54 -9.01 16.25
C ILE A 273 15.63 -8.07 15.48
N LEU A 274 16.01 -7.71 14.26
CA LEU A 274 15.20 -6.87 13.38
C LEU A 274 13.85 -7.54 13.07
N GLY A 275 13.84 -8.84 12.80
CA GLY A 275 12.64 -9.62 12.53
C GLY A 275 11.67 -9.68 13.71
N ILE A 276 12.18 -9.93 14.93
CA ILE A 276 11.36 -9.95 16.15
C ILE A 276 10.81 -8.56 16.46
N ALA A 277 11.66 -7.53 16.44
CA ALA A 277 11.24 -6.15 16.70
C ALA A 277 10.20 -5.69 15.67
N GLY A 278 10.45 -5.96 14.39
CA GLY A 278 9.51 -5.65 13.31
C GLY A 278 8.19 -6.42 13.42
N GLY A 279 8.25 -7.71 13.75
CA GLY A 279 7.09 -8.55 14.00
C GLY A 279 6.21 -8.03 15.14
N LEU A 280 6.81 -7.56 16.24
CA LEU A 280 6.09 -7.03 17.40
C LEU A 280 5.31 -5.77 17.02
N LEU A 281 5.94 -4.87 16.26
CA LEU A 281 5.30 -3.66 15.76
C LEU A 281 4.18 -3.97 14.75
N LEU A 282 4.39 -4.93 13.83
CA LEU A 282 3.36 -5.40 12.90
C LEU A 282 2.15 -5.97 13.65
N MET A 283 2.38 -6.78 14.69
CA MET A 283 1.30 -7.35 15.50
C MET A 283 0.53 -6.28 16.26
N TYR A 284 1.21 -5.37 16.96
CA TYR A 284 0.55 -4.29 17.68
C TYR A 284 -0.36 -3.47 16.75
N GLY A 285 0.16 -3.00 15.61
CA GLY A 285 -0.60 -2.17 14.69
C GLY A 285 -1.73 -2.93 13.99
N SER A 286 -1.50 -4.16 13.55
CA SER A 286 -2.54 -4.98 12.91
C SER A 286 -3.66 -5.34 13.88
N ILE A 287 -3.34 -5.76 15.12
CA ILE A 287 -4.34 -6.04 16.17
C ILE A 287 -5.16 -4.78 16.45
N TYR A 288 -4.51 -3.62 16.60
CA TYR A 288 -5.21 -2.34 16.79
C TYR A 288 -6.25 -2.12 15.67
N TYR A 289 -5.85 -2.21 14.40
CA TYR A 289 -6.79 -1.99 13.29
C TYR A 289 -7.86 -3.08 13.18
N ILE A 290 -7.54 -4.34 13.49
CA ILE A 290 -8.53 -5.43 13.50
C ILE A 290 -9.61 -5.16 14.55
N ILE A 291 -9.24 -4.79 15.78
CA ILE A 291 -10.19 -4.52 16.86
C ILE A 291 -11.12 -3.35 16.50
N HIS A 292 -10.56 -2.20 16.12
CA HIS A 292 -11.35 -1.00 15.81
C HIS A 292 -12.23 -1.22 14.57
N ARG A 293 -11.73 -1.99 13.60
CA ARG A 293 -12.51 -2.34 12.42
C ARG A 293 -13.65 -3.31 12.72
N SER A 294 -13.45 -4.28 13.60
CA SER A 294 -14.51 -5.18 14.08
C SER A 294 -15.57 -4.44 14.90
N ARG A 295 -15.15 -3.44 15.70
CA ARG A 295 -16.06 -2.62 16.52
C ARG A 295 -16.81 -1.54 15.72
N LYS A 296 -16.30 -1.17 14.54
CA LYS A 296 -16.83 -0.07 13.72
C LYS A 296 -16.90 1.26 14.48
N ASP A 297 -15.94 1.49 15.37
CA ASP A 297 -15.89 2.63 16.28
C ASP A 297 -15.17 3.87 15.71
N ALA A 298 -14.80 3.83 14.43
CA ALA A 298 -14.14 4.92 13.73
C ALA A 298 -14.68 5.11 12.31
N VAL A 299 -14.57 6.33 11.78
CA VAL A 299 -15.08 6.66 10.43
C VAL A 299 -14.46 5.80 9.33
N TYR A 300 -13.18 5.42 9.46
CA TYR A 300 -12.50 4.52 8.51
C TYR A 300 -12.91 3.04 8.65
N ALA A 301 -13.64 2.70 9.70
CA ALA A 301 -14.11 1.35 10.02
C ALA A 301 -15.63 1.19 9.82
N GLU A 302 -16.37 2.29 9.74
CA GLU A 302 -17.83 2.31 9.56
C GLU A 302 -18.27 1.53 8.30
N ARG A 303 -17.57 1.75 7.17
CA ARG A 303 -17.76 0.94 5.95
C ARG A 303 -16.47 0.23 5.60
N THR A 304 -16.54 -1.09 5.50
CA THR A 304 -15.38 -1.93 5.18
C THR A 304 -15.74 -2.89 4.07
N TYR A 305 -14.81 -3.05 3.13
CA TYR A 305 -14.91 -3.94 1.99
C TYR A 305 -13.90 -5.08 2.12
N LEU A 306 -14.07 -6.16 1.33
CA LEU A 306 -13.12 -7.29 1.34
C LEU A 306 -11.65 -6.85 1.15
N PRO A 307 -11.29 -5.93 0.24
CA PRO A 307 -9.91 -5.48 0.08
C PRO A 307 -9.34 -4.77 1.32
N ASP A 308 -10.21 -4.24 2.20
CA ASP A 308 -9.80 -3.57 3.43
C ASP A 308 -9.34 -4.59 4.47
N TRP A 309 -10.07 -5.69 4.60
CA TRP A 309 -9.73 -6.82 5.48
C TRP A 309 -8.61 -7.68 4.91
N TRP A 310 -8.58 -7.87 3.59
CA TRP A 310 -7.61 -8.70 2.90
C TRP A 310 -6.16 -8.39 3.31
N LEU A 311 -5.71 -7.14 3.11
CA LEU A 311 -4.36 -6.74 3.46
C LEU A 311 -4.10 -6.83 4.97
N LEU A 312 -5.08 -6.44 5.78
CA LEU A 312 -4.97 -6.43 7.24
C LEU A 312 -4.83 -7.84 7.83
N SER A 313 -5.61 -8.79 7.33
CA SER A 313 -5.51 -10.20 7.70
C SER A 313 -4.19 -10.80 7.21
N LEU A 314 -3.75 -10.45 6.00
CA LEU A 314 -2.50 -10.95 5.44
C LEU A 314 -1.28 -10.54 6.29
N ILE A 315 -1.18 -9.26 6.67
CA ILE A 315 -0.06 -8.80 7.51
C ILE A 315 -0.10 -9.41 8.91
N PHE A 316 -1.30 -9.66 9.45
CA PHE A 316 -1.46 -10.34 10.73
C PHE A 316 -0.97 -11.78 10.66
N VAL A 317 -1.37 -12.53 9.61
CA VAL A 317 -0.91 -13.91 9.39
C VAL A 317 0.61 -13.97 9.19
N ILE A 318 1.21 -13.03 8.44
CA ILE A 318 2.66 -12.98 8.23
C ILE A 318 3.40 -12.79 9.56
N GLY A 319 2.99 -11.82 10.38
CA GLY A 319 3.66 -11.59 11.66
C GLY A 319 3.43 -12.72 12.66
N LEU A 320 2.21 -13.26 12.75
CA LEU A 320 1.89 -14.40 13.63
C LEU A 320 2.69 -15.64 13.23
N SER A 321 2.68 -16.01 11.96
CA SER A 321 3.45 -17.16 11.46
C SER A 321 4.95 -17.00 11.69
N GLY A 322 5.51 -15.78 11.55
CA GLY A 322 6.91 -15.50 11.88
C GLY A 322 7.28 -15.81 13.34
N PHE A 323 6.40 -15.45 14.27
CA PHE A 323 6.58 -15.80 15.68
C PHE A 323 6.44 -17.31 15.93
N LEU A 324 5.44 -17.95 15.33
CA LEU A 324 5.24 -19.40 15.47
C LEU A 324 6.44 -20.19 14.95
N ILE A 325 7.04 -19.80 13.82
CA ILE A 325 8.28 -20.41 13.30
C ILE A 325 9.39 -20.29 14.34
N THR A 326 9.61 -19.07 14.86
CA THR A 326 10.68 -18.80 15.84
C THR A 326 10.48 -19.66 17.09
N THR A 327 9.27 -19.68 17.66
CA THR A 327 8.94 -20.50 18.81
C THR A 327 9.13 -21.99 18.53
N ALA A 328 8.69 -22.48 17.37
CA ALA A 328 8.81 -23.88 17.00
C ALA A 328 10.27 -24.32 16.82
N ILE A 329 11.14 -23.46 16.28
CA ILE A 329 12.59 -23.72 16.19
C ILE A 329 13.20 -23.86 17.59
N TYR A 330 12.94 -22.92 18.50
CA TYR A 330 13.50 -22.96 19.85
C TYR A 330 12.94 -24.09 20.71
N ALA A 331 11.66 -24.44 20.54
CA ALA A 331 11.02 -25.55 21.23
C ALA A 331 11.28 -26.92 20.56
N ASN A 332 11.98 -26.94 19.42
CA ASN A 332 12.19 -28.11 18.57
C ASN A 332 10.89 -28.87 18.28
N ILE A 333 9.87 -28.19 17.71
CA ILE A 333 8.57 -28.76 17.32
C ILE A 333 8.46 -28.78 15.78
N PRO A 334 8.89 -29.86 15.10
CA PRO A 334 9.03 -29.90 13.64
C PRO A 334 7.75 -29.60 12.87
N MET A 335 6.64 -30.26 13.22
CA MET A 335 5.37 -30.04 12.51
C MET A 335 4.87 -28.60 12.60
N MET A 336 5.05 -27.95 13.75
CA MET A 336 4.69 -26.55 13.92
C MET A 336 5.60 -25.65 13.10
N ALA A 337 6.90 -25.92 13.06
CA ALA A 337 7.86 -25.17 12.27
C ALA A 337 7.55 -25.26 10.77
N TYR A 338 7.39 -26.47 10.21
CA TYR A 338 7.15 -26.66 8.78
C TYR A 338 5.81 -26.09 8.32
N THR A 339 4.75 -26.29 9.10
CA THR A 339 3.43 -25.75 8.75
C THR A 339 3.39 -24.23 8.82
N SER A 340 3.89 -23.64 9.91
CA SER A 340 3.95 -22.18 10.04
C SER A 340 4.87 -21.55 9.00
N TYR A 341 5.98 -22.22 8.64
CA TYR A 341 6.89 -21.77 7.58
C TYR A 341 6.22 -21.78 6.20
N GLY A 342 5.54 -22.86 5.83
CA GLY A 342 4.78 -22.92 4.57
C GLY A 342 3.70 -21.83 4.49
N VAL A 343 2.93 -21.63 5.58
CA VAL A 343 1.93 -20.54 5.66
C VAL A 343 2.61 -19.17 5.50
N HIS A 344 3.74 -18.95 6.16
CA HIS A 344 4.48 -17.70 6.07
C HIS A 344 4.96 -17.42 4.64
N LEU A 345 5.56 -18.40 3.96
CA LEU A 345 6.05 -18.26 2.59
C LEU A 345 4.91 -17.94 1.61
N VAL A 346 3.78 -18.64 1.70
CA VAL A 346 2.59 -18.36 0.87
C VAL A 346 2.06 -16.96 1.15
N ALA A 347 1.95 -16.56 2.41
CA ALA A 347 1.44 -15.25 2.78
C ALA A 347 2.36 -14.11 2.30
N VAL A 348 3.68 -14.25 2.45
CA VAL A 348 4.67 -13.29 1.95
C VAL A 348 4.66 -13.23 0.42
N PHE A 349 4.55 -14.37 -0.28
CA PHE A 349 4.38 -14.40 -1.73
C PHE A 349 3.16 -13.60 -2.19
N ILE A 350 2.00 -13.84 -1.58
CA ILE A 350 0.76 -13.10 -1.85
C ILE A 350 0.96 -11.60 -1.62
N LEU A 351 1.61 -11.23 -0.52
CA LEU A 351 1.88 -9.83 -0.18
C LEU A 351 2.73 -9.17 -1.27
N ILE A 352 3.82 -9.80 -1.69
CA ILE A 352 4.76 -9.23 -2.67
C ILE A 352 4.10 -9.10 -4.05
N VAL A 353 3.41 -10.16 -4.52
CA VAL A 353 2.74 -10.14 -5.83
C VAL A 353 1.66 -9.07 -5.91
N SER A 354 0.90 -8.89 -4.83
CA SER A 354 -0.21 -7.92 -4.75
C SER A 354 0.21 -6.51 -4.32
N ALA A 355 1.44 -6.31 -3.83
CA ALA A 355 1.94 -5.04 -3.31
C ALA A 355 1.71 -3.83 -4.24
N PRO A 356 1.99 -3.90 -5.56
CA PRO A 356 1.84 -2.75 -6.47
C PRO A 356 0.40 -2.35 -6.75
N PHE A 357 -0.56 -3.23 -6.44
CA PHE A 357 -1.96 -3.13 -6.84
C PHE A 357 -2.92 -3.03 -5.65
N SER A 358 -2.45 -3.36 -4.45
CA SER A 358 -3.26 -3.36 -3.23
C SER A 358 -3.20 -2.01 -2.53
N LYS A 359 -3.84 -1.93 -1.35
CA LYS A 359 -3.70 -0.77 -0.46
C LYS A 359 -2.25 -0.50 -0.06
N LEU A 360 -1.34 -1.46 -0.11
CA LEU A 360 0.07 -1.24 0.22
C LEU A 360 0.75 -0.24 -0.74
N ALA A 361 0.26 -0.13 -1.97
CA ALA A 361 0.79 0.81 -2.97
C ALA A 361 0.73 2.29 -2.54
N HIS A 362 -0.06 2.62 -1.51
CA HIS A 362 -0.04 3.96 -0.91
C HIS A 362 1.34 4.36 -0.39
N LEU A 363 2.19 3.39 -0.03
CA LEU A 363 3.59 3.60 0.36
C LEU A 363 4.39 4.36 -0.71
N ILE A 364 4.06 4.12 -2.00
CA ILE A 364 4.73 4.74 -3.14
C ILE A 364 3.95 5.97 -3.62
N TYR A 365 2.64 5.82 -3.86
CA TYR A 365 1.86 6.87 -4.51
C TYR A 365 1.68 8.12 -3.66
N ARG A 366 1.59 7.99 -2.32
CA ARG A 366 1.38 9.14 -1.46
C ARG A 366 2.60 10.08 -1.43
N PRO A 367 3.83 9.61 -1.12
CA PRO A 367 5.02 10.45 -1.21
C PRO A 367 5.17 11.08 -2.59
N LEU A 368 4.96 10.32 -3.68
CA LEU A 368 5.08 10.86 -5.03
C LEU A 368 4.05 11.93 -5.35
N ALA A 369 2.78 11.76 -4.95
CA ALA A 369 1.74 12.76 -5.17
C ALA A 369 2.07 14.07 -4.46
N LEU A 370 2.53 13.98 -3.21
CA LEU A 370 2.94 15.13 -2.41
C LEU A 370 4.19 15.80 -2.99
N TRP A 371 5.15 15.01 -3.45
CA TRP A 371 6.37 15.50 -4.09
C TRP A 371 6.08 16.26 -5.39
N PHE A 372 5.29 15.67 -6.30
CA PHE A 372 4.87 16.31 -7.54
C PHE A 372 4.08 17.60 -7.29
N ALA A 373 3.17 17.58 -6.31
CA ALA A 373 2.39 18.74 -5.92
C ALA A 373 3.30 19.89 -5.42
N LYS A 374 4.27 19.59 -4.54
CA LYS A 374 5.21 20.60 -4.03
C LYS A 374 6.04 21.25 -5.13
N VAL A 375 6.55 20.43 -6.04
CA VAL A 375 7.44 20.89 -7.11
C VAL A 375 6.71 21.78 -8.13
N TRP A 376 5.49 21.42 -8.52
CA TRP A 376 4.77 22.14 -9.58
C TRP A 376 3.78 23.20 -9.09
N GLU A 377 3.25 23.09 -7.88
CA GLU A 377 2.30 24.08 -7.36
C GLU A 377 2.93 25.00 -6.32
N GLY A 378 4.14 24.70 -5.82
CA GLY A 378 4.87 25.56 -4.90
C GLY A 378 4.15 25.71 -3.56
N GLY A 379 4.22 24.69 -2.71
CA GLY A 379 3.74 24.80 -1.31
C GLY A 379 3.41 23.47 -0.62
N VAL A 380 4.07 23.25 0.53
CA VAL A 380 3.44 22.79 1.78
C VAL A 380 3.87 23.75 2.87
#